data_AF-A0A166EGD1-F1
#
_entry.id   AF-A0A166EGD1-F1
#
_cell.length_a   1.000
_cell.length_b   1.000
_cell.length_c   1.000
_cell.angle_alpha   90.00
_cell.angle_beta   90.00
_cell.angle_gamma   90.00
#
_symmetry.space_group_name_H-M   'P 1'
#
loop_
_entity.id
_entity.type
_entity.pdbx_description
1 polymer ?
#
loop_
_entity_poly.entity_id
_entity_poly.type
_entity_poly.pdbx_seq_one_letter_code
_entity_poly.pdbx_strand_id
1 'polypeptide(L)'
;MSVTGKQLTARDKHYIILSGLFAYLLVNFVTAITGVEASFYELLNVPPDADENTIRLAFRSFARKNHPDRVGASGADMFMAVRHGYESLMDPNKRWAYDRFGTGIMRCTKCQTQLDFLHEGLINSAGFHLTTLSVILGSTLLGGRSWVTLVSAH
;
A
#
# COMPACT_ATOMS: atom_id res chain seq x y z
N MET A 1 -24.07 -24.16 -41.06
CA MET A 1 -24.10 -22.67 -40.95
C MET A 1 -22.73 -22.24 -40.45
N SER A 2 -21.91 -21.66 -41.33
CA SER A 2 -20.54 -21.24 -41.01
C SER A 2 -20.61 -19.91 -40.26
N VAL A 3 -20.27 -19.93 -38.97
CA VAL A 3 -20.07 -18.71 -38.19
C VAL A 3 -18.72 -18.14 -38.62
N THR A 4 -18.73 -17.23 -39.59
CA THR A 4 -17.55 -16.47 -40.01
C THR A 4 -17.05 -15.63 -38.82
N GLY A 5 -16.04 -16.13 -38.11
CA GLY A 5 -15.29 -15.36 -37.12
C GLY A 5 -14.61 -14.19 -37.82
N LYS A 6 -15.10 -12.97 -37.55
CA LYS A 6 -14.50 -11.74 -38.08
C LYS A 6 -13.08 -11.62 -37.49
N GLN A 7 -12.06 -11.86 -38.31
CA GLN A 7 -10.66 -11.73 -37.91
C GLN A 7 -10.39 -10.27 -37.52
N LEU A 8 -10.03 -10.02 -36.27
CA LEU A 8 -9.73 -8.68 -35.73
C LEU A 8 -8.52 -8.07 -36.45
N THR A 9 -8.67 -6.85 -36.97
CA THR A 9 -7.59 -6.15 -37.66
C THR A 9 -6.52 -5.65 -36.67
N ALA A 10 -5.31 -5.35 -37.14
CA ALA A 10 -4.23 -4.86 -36.28
C ALA A 10 -4.58 -3.56 -35.54
N ARG A 11 -5.41 -2.71 -36.17
CA ARG A 11 -5.93 -1.46 -35.58
C ARG A 11 -6.91 -1.73 -34.44
N ASP A 12 -7.80 -2.72 -34.60
CA ASP A 12 -8.77 -3.11 -33.57
C ASP A 12 -8.06 -3.66 -32.32
N LYS A 13 -6.99 -4.43 -32.52
CA LYS A 13 -6.16 -4.96 -31.43
C LYS A 13 -5.48 -3.85 -30.62
N HIS A 14 -5.03 -2.78 -31.28
CA HIS A 14 -4.39 -1.65 -30.60
C HIS A 14 -5.35 -0.92 -29.64
N TYR A 15 -6.60 -0.69 -30.05
CA TYR A 15 -7.61 -0.08 -29.17
C TYR A 15 -8.00 -0.98 -27.99
N ILE A 16 -8.04 -2.30 -28.16
CA ILE A 16 -8.29 -3.25 -27.06
C ILE A 16 -7.14 -3.18 -26.04
N ILE A 17 -5.89 -3.14 -26.49
CA ILE A 17 -4.73 -3.01 -25.59
C ILE A 17 -4.73 -1.65 -24.88
N LEU A 18 -4.96 -0.56 -25.62
CA LEU A 18 -5.01 0.78 -25.04
C LEU A 18 -6.14 0.95 -24.03
N SER A 19 -7.33 0.42 -24.32
CA SER A 19 -8.46 0.47 -23.39
C SER A 19 -8.23 -0.39 -22.14
N GLY A 20 -7.59 -1.56 -22.27
CA GLY A 20 -7.17 -2.38 -21.14
C GLY A 20 -6.13 -1.69 -20.26
N LEU A 21 -5.10 -1.06 -20.86
CA LEU A 21 -4.10 -0.27 -20.14
C LEU A 21 -4.74 0.94 -19.46
N PHE A 22 -5.62 1.65 -20.15
CA PHE A 22 -6.33 2.79 -19.59
C PHE A 22 -7.21 2.36 -18.40
N ALA A 23 -7.96 1.26 -18.52
CA ALA A 23 -8.75 0.72 -17.42
C ALA A 23 -7.87 0.30 -16.23
N TYR A 24 -6.73 -0.35 -16.48
CA TYR A 24 -5.77 -0.73 -15.44
C TYR A 24 -5.19 0.49 -14.72
N LEU A 25 -4.76 1.50 -15.47
CA LEU A 25 -4.27 2.77 -14.92
C LEU A 25 -5.37 3.50 -14.15
N LEU A 26 -6.60 3.49 -14.65
CA LEU A 26 -7.74 4.10 -13.99
C LEU A 26 -8.03 3.42 -12.65
N VAL A 27 -8.04 2.08 -12.61
CA VAL A 27 -8.22 1.32 -11.36
C VAL A 27 -7.09 1.64 -10.38
N ASN A 28 -5.83 1.62 -10.82
CA ASN A 28 -4.69 2.00 -9.97
C ASN A 28 -4.82 3.43 -9.45
N PHE A 29 -5.24 4.36 -10.30
CA PHE A 29 -5.42 5.76 -9.92
C PHE A 29 -6.53 5.91 -8.88
N VAL A 30 -7.69 5.27 -9.09
CA VAL A 30 -8.78 5.27 -8.12
C VAL A 30 -8.31 4.68 -6.80
N THR A 31 -7.64 3.52 -6.81
CA THR A 31 -7.11 2.92 -5.59
C THR A 31 -6.08 3.80 -4.88
N ALA A 32 -5.27 4.54 -5.63
CA ALA A 32 -4.28 5.44 -5.07
C ALA A 32 -4.93 6.66 -4.39
N ILE A 33 -5.99 7.24 -4.97
CA ILE A 33 -6.67 8.40 -4.37
C ILE A 33 -7.61 8.01 -3.23
N THR A 34 -8.18 6.80 -3.23
CA THR A 34 -9.07 6.34 -2.15
C THR A 34 -8.33 5.60 -1.04
N GLY A 35 -7.10 5.14 -1.28
CA GLY A 35 -6.29 4.35 -0.36
C GLY A 35 -5.42 5.17 0.60
N VAL A 36 -5.55 6.49 0.62
CA VAL A 36 -4.79 7.35 1.54
C VAL A 36 -5.41 7.22 2.93
N GLU A 37 -4.86 6.33 3.76
CA GLU A 37 -5.18 6.31 5.18
C GLU A 37 -4.75 7.64 5.83
N ALA A 38 -5.59 8.17 6.73
CA ALA A 38 -5.26 9.40 7.45
C ALA A 38 -3.93 9.27 8.18
N SER A 39 -3.04 10.24 7.98
CA SER A 39 -1.72 10.21 8.60
C SER A 39 -1.83 10.39 10.13
N PHE A 40 -0.83 9.91 10.89
CA PHE A 40 -0.79 10.14 12.33
C PHE A 40 -0.68 11.64 12.67
N TYR A 41 -0.04 12.42 11.80
CA TYR A 41 0.04 13.87 11.91
C TYR A 41 -1.34 14.53 11.72
N GLU A 42 -2.10 14.10 10.71
CA GLU A 42 -3.49 14.56 10.49
C GLU A 42 -4.42 14.16 11.64
N LEU A 43 -4.30 12.93 12.15
CA LEU A 43 -5.09 12.47 13.31
C LEU A 43 -4.85 13.34 14.56
N LEU A 44 -3.62 13.82 14.75
CA LEU A 44 -3.25 14.73 15.83
C LEU A 44 -3.44 16.21 15.47
N ASN A 45 -3.81 16.50 14.22
CA ASN A 45 -3.94 17.84 13.66
C ASN A 45 -2.67 18.69 13.87
N VAL A 46 -1.51 18.11 13.54
CA VAL A 46 -0.20 18.74 13.57
C VAL A 46 0.49 18.62 12.21
N PRO A 47 1.43 19.51 11.86
CA PRO A 47 2.16 19.37 10.60
C PRO A 47 3.17 18.21 10.67
N PRO A 48 3.59 17.61 9.54
CA PRO A 48 4.52 16.48 9.50
C PRO A 48 5.91 16.76 10.12
N ASP A 49 6.33 18.02 10.10
CA ASP A 49 7.58 18.52 10.69
C ASP A 49 7.45 18.90 12.17
N ALA A 50 6.30 18.65 12.81
CA ALA A 50 6.06 18.97 14.21
C ALA A 50 7.11 18.33 15.13
N ASP A 51 7.60 19.12 16.08
CA ASP A 51 8.48 18.65 17.13
C ASP A 51 7.73 17.81 18.17
N GLU A 52 8.48 17.09 19.00
CA GLU A 52 7.93 16.21 20.03
C GLU A 52 7.03 16.98 21.02
N ASN A 53 7.38 18.24 21.33
CA ASN A 53 6.58 19.07 22.24
C ASN A 53 5.22 19.42 21.64
N THR A 54 5.18 19.82 20.36
CA THR A 54 3.94 20.11 19.63
C THR A 54 3.03 18.89 19.59
N ILE A 55 3.58 17.72 19.27
CA ILE A 55 2.86 16.44 19.25
C ILE A 55 2.27 16.14 20.65
N ARG A 56 3.07 16.30 21.71
CA ARG A 56 2.65 16.07 23.09
C ARG A 56 1.54 17.02 23.53
N LEU A 57 1.64 18.30 23.16
CA LEU A 57 0.61 19.31 23.47
C LEU A 57 -0.70 19.03 22.72
N ALA A 58 -0.62 18.68 21.44
CA ALA A 58 -1.77 18.33 20.61
C ALA A 58 -2.51 17.11 21.18
N PHE A 59 -1.80 16.03 21.49
CA PHE A 59 -2.39 14.84 22.10
C PHE A 59 -3.04 15.15 23.46
N ARG A 60 -2.38 15.93 24.32
CA ARG A 60 -2.96 16.34 25.61
C ARG A 60 -4.25 17.15 25.42
N SER A 61 -4.29 18.05 24.44
CA SER A 61 -5.48 18.84 24.11
C SER A 61 -6.62 17.97 23.61
N PHE A 62 -6.31 17.04 22.70
CA PHE A 62 -7.25 16.06 22.17
C PHE A 62 -7.82 15.17 23.28
N ALA A 63 -6.96 14.58 24.11
CA ALA A 63 -7.36 13.63 25.14
C ALA A 63 -8.29 14.25 26.19
N ARG A 64 -8.08 15.52 26.57
CA ARG A 64 -8.98 16.22 27.50
C ARG A 64 -10.41 16.37 26.98
N LYS A 65 -10.56 16.55 25.66
CA LYS A 65 -11.85 16.78 25.00
C LYS A 65 -12.55 15.48 24.63
N ASN A 66 -11.79 14.49 24.19
CA ASN A 66 -12.30 13.25 23.59
C ASN A 66 -12.08 12.01 24.47
N HIS A 67 -11.76 12.16 25.76
CA HIS A 67 -11.60 11.01 26.66
C HIS A 67 -12.87 10.14 26.66
N PRO A 68 -12.77 8.81 26.52
CA PRO A 68 -13.92 7.91 26.43
C PRO A 68 -14.86 8.02 27.63
N ASP A 69 -14.36 8.37 28.82
CA ASP A 69 -15.21 8.66 30.00
C ASP A 69 -16.20 9.83 29.77
N ARG A 70 -15.89 10.75 28.85
CA ARG A 70 -16.72 11.93 28.55
C ARG A 70 -17.59 11.72 27.31
N VAL A 71 -17.04 11.11 26.26
CA VAL A 71 -17.72 10.96 24.96
C VAL A 71 -18.39 9.59 24.79
N GLY A 72 -18.16 8.66 25.70
CA GLY A 72 -18.70 7.30 25.66
C GLY A 72 -18.03 6.41 24.62
N ALA A 73 -18.61 5.23 24.39
CA ALA A 73 -18.05 4.19 23.52
C ALA A 73 -17.90 4.63 22.06
N SER A 74 -18.72 5.58 21.58
CA SER A 74 -18.64 6.10 20.21
C SER A 74 -17.33 6.83 19.92
N GLY A 75 -16.67 7.39 20.93
CA GLY A 75 -15.36 8.05 20.78
C GLY A 75 -14.17 7.14 21.08
N ALA A 76 -14.40 5.89 21.54
CA ALA A 76 -13.34 5.00 21.97
C ALA A 76 -12.41 4.62 20.81
N ASP A 77 -12.97 4.28 19.64
CA ASP A 77 -12.19 3.88 18.47
C ASP A 77 -11.29 5.01 17.97
N MET A 78 -11.83 6.22 17.86
CA MET A 78 -11.07 7.41 17.48
C MET A 78 -9.97 7.73 18.50
N PHE A 79 -10.29 7.61 19.80
CA PHE A 79 -9.31 7.84 20.85
C PHE A 79 -8.15 6.84 20.77
N MET A 80 -8.44 5.56 20.51
CA MET A 80 -7.41 4.53 20.35
C MET A 80 -6.56 4.77 19.10
N ALA A 81 -7.16 5.18 17.98
CA ALA A 81 -6.43 5.54 16.77
C ALA A 81 -5.47 6.72 16.99
N VAL A 82 -5.95 7.80 17.61
CA VAL A 82 -5.12 8.98 17.91
C VAL A 82 -4.03 8.65 18.94
N ARG A 83 -4.35 7.84 19.95
CA ARG A 83 -3.38 7.36 20.93
C ARG A 83 -2.26 6.53 20.27
N HIS A 84 -2.63 5.61 19.38
CA HIS A 84 -1.67 4.80 18.65
C HIS A 84 -0.76 5.64 17.75
N GLY A 85 -1.33 6.65 17.08
CA GLY A 85 -0.55 7.62 16.31
C GLY A 85 0.43 8.41 17.19
N TYR A 86 -0.04 8.91 18.34
CA TYR A 86 0.81 9.58 19.32
C TYR A 86 1.95 8.70 19.81
N GLU A 87 1.66 7.47 20.26
CA GLU A 87 2.68 6.54 20.76
C GLU A 87 3.73 6.20 19.68
N SER A 88 3.31 6.12 18.42
CA SER A 88 4.21 5.88 17.28
C SER A 88 5.09 7.09 16.96
N LEU A 89 4.56 8.31 17.01
CA LEU A 89 5.32 9.53 16.70
C LEU A 89 6.27 9.96 17.82
N MET A 90 6.00 9.55 19.06
CA MET A 90 6.84 9.86 20.22
C MET A 90 8.07 8.95 20.33
N ASP A 91 8.04 7.79 19.70
CA ASP A 91 9.19 6.88 19.62
C ASP A 91 10.02 7.22 18.36
N PRO A 92 11.30 7.62 18.49
CA PRO A 92 12.12 8.00 17.36
C PRO A 92 12.26 6.91 16.28
N ASN A 93 12.35 5.64 16.68
CA ASN A 93 12.50 4.53 15.74
C ASN A 93 11.19 4.24 15.01
N LYS A 94 10.06 4.30 15.72
CA LYS A 94 8.74 4.12 15.10
C LYS A 94 8.37 5.29 14.19
N ARG A 95 8.63 6.53 14.60
CA ARG A 95 8.44 7.72 13.76
C ARG A 95 9.27 7.61 12.49
N TRP A 96 10.55 7.26 12.63
CA TRP A 96 11.46 7.05 11.51
C TRP A 96 10.95 5.99 10.52
N ALA A 97 10.39 4.88 11.02
CA ALA A 97 9.82 3.80 10.21
C ALA A 97 8.51 4.21 9.56
N TYR A 98 7.63 4.87 10.31
CA TYR A 98 6.36 5.41 9.83
C TYR A 98 6.56 6.39 8.66
N ASP A 99 7.49 7.34 8.81
CA ASP A 99 7.79 8.34 7.79
C ASP A 99 8.33 7.71 6.48
N ARG A 100 8.84 6.47 6.52
CA ARG A 100 9.41 5.75 5.36
C ARG A 100 8.46 4.74 4.73
N PHE A 101 7.72 4.03 5.55
CA PHE A 101 6.95 2.86 5.13
C PHE A 101 5.43 3.02 5.35
N GLY A 102 4.99 4.14 5.94
CA GLY A 102 3.60 4.44 6.22
C GLY A 102 3.02 3.67 7.42
N THR A 103 1.69 3.71 7.57
CA THR A 103 0.95 3.05 8.66
C THR A 103 1.13 1.53 8.67
N GLY A 104 1.32 0.90 7.50
CA GLY A 104 1.41 -0.54 7.36
C GLY A 104 2.53 -1.18 8.17
N ILE A 105 3.66 -0.48 8.34
CA ILE A 105 4.82 -0.98 9.10
C ILE A 105 4.56 -1.03 10.61
N MET A 106 3.59 -0.27 11.10
CA MET A 106 3.23 -0.23 12.53
C MET A 106 2.53 -1.52 13.01
N ARG A 107 2.20 -2.44 12.09
CA ARG A 107 1.69 -3.78 12.42
C ARG A 107 2.77 -4.71 12.98
N CYS A 108 4.06 -4.37 12.84
CA CYS A 108 5.15 -5.17 13.40
C CYS A 108 5.20 -5.04 14.93
N THR A 109 4.78 -6.08 15.64
CA THR A 109 4.78 -6.09 17.12
C THR A 109 6.15 -6.41 17.73
N LYS A 110 7.08 -6.96 16.94
CA LYS A 110 8.42 -7.38 17.41
C LYS A 110 9.52 -6.37 17.10
N CYS A 111 9.24 -5.34 16.31
CA CYS A 111 10.23 -4.36 15.87
C CYS A 111 10.50 -3.33 16.97
N GLN A 112 11.78 -3.09 17.28
CA GLN A 112 12.17 -2.06 18.25
C GLN A 112 13.24 -1.12 17.70
N THR A 113 14.12 -1.62 16.83
CA THR A 113 15.21 -0.86 16.23
C THR A 113 14.89 -0.49 14.78
N GLN A 114 15.59 0.52 14.26
CA GLN A 114 15.46 0.91 12.85
C GLN A 114 15.80 -0.26 11.90
N LEU A 115 16.75 -1.12 12.28
CA LEU A 115 17.13 -2.28 11.47
C LEU A 115 16.01 -3.31 11.38
N ASP A 116 15.27 -3.54 12.48
CA ASP A 116 14.12 -4.46 12.48
C ASP A 116 13.04 -3.94 11.53
N PHE A 117 12.73 -2.64 11.60
CA PHE A 117 11.76 -2.00 10.72
C PHE A 117 12.20 -2.01 9.25
N LEU A 118 13.50 -1.81 8.98
CA LEU A 118 14.07 -1.93 7.64
C LEU A 118 13.87 -3.33 7.08
N HIS A 119 14.25 -4.35 7.84
CA HIS A 119 14.16 -5.74 7.42
C HIS A 119 12.70 -6.14 7.14
N GLU A 120 11.78 -5.75 8.02
CA GLU A 120 10.36 -5.99 7.83
C GLU A 120 9.83 -5.29 6.57
N GLY A 121 10.14 -3.99 6.40
CA GLY A 121 9.75 -3.22 5.22
C GLY A 121 10.30 -3.80 3.92
N LEU A 122 11.56 -4.26 3.93
CA LEU A 122 12.23 -4.92 2.82
C LEU A 122 11.55 -6.25 2.46
N ILE A 123 11.27 -7.12 3.44
CA ILE A 123 10.60 -8.40 3.18
C ILE A 123 9.20 -8.16 2.61
N ASN A 124 8.45 -7.21 3.15
CA ASN A 124 7.09 -6.94 2.72
C ASN A 124 7.04 -6.41 1.27
N SER A 125 8.00 -5.57 0.89
CA SER A 125 8.12 -5.06 -0.49
C SER A 125 8.72 -6.09 -1.45
N ALA A 126 9.77 -6.79 -1.03
CA ALA A 126 10.47 -7.75 -1.87
C ALA A 126 9.64 -9.01 -2.17
N GLY A 127 8.80 -9.45 -1.23
CA GLY A 127 7.96 -10.65 -1.41
C GLY A 127 7.09 -10.59 -2.66
N PHE A 128 6.42 -9.46 -2.91
CA PHE A 128 5.61 -9.28 -4.13
C PHE A 128 6.45 -9.35 -5.41
N HIS A 129 7.63 -8.74 -5.41
CA HIS A 129 8.50 -8.72 -6.59
C HIS A 129 9.18 -10.07 -6.83
N LEU A 130 9.62 -10.76 -5.79
CA LEU A 130 10.22 -12.10 -5.88
C LEU A 130 9.22 -13.14 -6.35
N THR A 131 7.98 -13.10 -5.86
CA THR A 131 6.90 -13.98 -6.32
C THR A 131 6.56 -13.72 -7.77
N THR A 132 6.38 -12.46 -8.16
CA THR A 132 6.11 -12.06 -9.55
C THR A 132 7.25 -12.50 -10.48
N LEU A 133 8.51 -12.26 -10.10
CA LEU A 133 9.68 -12.68 -10.86
C LEU A 133 9.72 -14.21 -11.03
N SER A 134 9.45 -14.96 -9.96
CA SER A 134 9.42 -16.43 -10.00
C SER A 134 8.33 -16.97 -10.93
N VAL A 135 7.15 -16.34 -10.93
CA VAL A 135 6.04 -16.69 -11.86
C VAL A 135 6.44 -16.38 -13.31
N ILE A 136 7.03 -15.22 -13.57
CA ILE A 136 7.50 -14.84 -14.91
C ILE A 136 8.55 -15.85 -15.39
N LEU A 137 9.60 -16.09 -14.59
CA LEU A 137 10.66 -17.05 -14.95
C LEU A 137 10.10 -18.46 -15.15
N GLY A 138 9.25 -18.94 -14.25
CA GLY A 138 8.58 -20.24 -14.39
C GLY A 138 7.75 -20.35 -15.67
N SER A 139 6.98 -19.31 -16.01
CA SER A 139 6.19 -19.27 -17.25
C SER A 139 7.05 -19.28 -18.51
N THR A 140 8.19 -18.58 -18.51
CA THR A 140 9.11 -18.58 -19.65
C THR A 140 9.82 -19.93 -19.84
N LEU A 141 10.21 -20.58 -18.75
CA LEU A 141 10.89 -21.88 -18.78
C LEU A 141 9.93 -23.02 -19.18
N LEU A 142 8.67 -22.98 -18.72
CA LEU A 142 7.66 -23.98 -19.05
C LEU A 142 6.98 -23.73 -20.42
N GLY A 143 6.86 -22.46 -20.85
CA GLY A 143 6.22 -22.07 -22.12
C GLY A 143 7.12 -22.18 -23.36
N GLY A 144 8.43 -22.34 -23.19
CA GLY A 144 9.42 -22.33 -24.28
C GLY A 144 9.37 -23.50 -25.27
N ARG A 145 8.50 -24.52 -25.07
CA ARG A 145 8.41 -25.69 -25.97
C ARG A 145 7.28 -25.66 -27.02
N SER A 146 6.40 -24.65 -27.02
CA SER A 146 5.21 -24.65 -27.89
C SER A 146 5.34 -23.76 -29.14
N TRP A 147 6.02 -22.61 -29.05
CA TRP A 147 5.96 -21.60 -30.13
C TRP A 147 7.03 -21.79 -31.23
N VAL A 148 8.16 -22.41 -30.93
CA VAL A 148 9.25 -22.64 -31.90
C VAL A 148 8.96 -23.84 -32.82
N THR A 149 8.18 -24.82 -32.36
CA THR A 149 7.85 -26.02 -33.13
C THR A 149 6.71 -25.80 -34.14
N LEU A 150 5.90 -24.76 -33.98
CA LEU A 150 4.82 -24.41 -34.91
C LEU A 150 5.27 -23.56 -36.11
N VAL A 151 6.45 -22.93 -36.04
CA VAL A 151 7.01 -22.13 -37.15
C VAL A 151 7.94 -22.96 -38.06
N SER A 152 8.33 -24.17 -37.64
CA SER A 152 9.19 -25.06 -38.44
C SER A 152 8.42 -26.14 -39.24
N ALA A 153 7.09 -26.06 -39.30
CA ALA A 153 6.24 -27.10 -39.88
C ALA A 153 5.35 -26.64 -41.07
N HIS A 154 5.61 -25.48 -41.68
CA HIS A 154 5.05 -25.04 -42.96
C HIS A 154 6.17 -24.45 -43.83
#